data_AF-A0A9W9UUK0-F1
#
_entry.id   AF-A0A9W9UUK0-F1
#
_cell.length_a   1.000
_cell.length_b   1.000
_cell.length_c   1.000
_cell.angle_alpha   90.00
_cell.angle_beta   90.00
_cell.angle_gamma   90.00
#
_symmetry.space_group_name_H-M   'P 1'
#
loop_
_entity.id
_entity.type
_entity.pdbx_description
1 polymer ?
#
loop_
_entity_poly.entity_id
_entity_poly.type
_entity_poly.pdbx_seq_one_letter_code
_entity_poly.pdbx_strand_id
1 'polypeptide(L)'
;MYVQIPYENTLRSSQEVRGLQAEPSPVHDEYEALTSLSKSKSTAVPELLGYGQGKQGPEGYVPNGYITYIAWARVPGAPVDYQVFWKEGNRQYRDEVRAAFDVAYKELNKFPWQPGVRSPRKLIYDHVSQTIHFAGFRPAFKMTDSPMSVPTYALWGLLKFAVTRDGRVDRTAWAW
;
A
#
# COMPACT_ATOMS: atom_id res chain seq x y z
N MET A 1 9.63 1.02 6.80
CA MET A 1 10.89 1.69 7.20
C MET A 1 11.27 2.69 6.13
N TYR A 2 11.57 3.91 6.55
CA TYR A 2 12.13 4.98 5.74
C TYR A 2 13.56 5.25 6.22
N VAL A 3 14.50 5.41 5.30
CA VAL A 3 15.91 5.61 5.61
C VAL A 3 16.41 6.70 4.68
N GLN A 4 17.12 7.67 5.23
CA GLN A 4 17.81 8.66 4.42
C GLN A 4 18.92 8.00 3.62
N ILE A 5 18.95 8.25 2.31
CA ILE A 5 20.02 7.82 1.41
C ILE A 5 20.91 9.01 1.05
N PRO A 6 22.17 8.78 0.65
CA PRO A 6 23.08 9.85 0.27
C PRO A 6 22.64 10.48 -1.06
N TYR A 7 23.10 11.69 -1.33
CA TYR A 7 22.99 12.27 -2.67
C TYR A 7 23.68 11.38 -3.70
N GLU A 8 23.13 11.35 -4.91
CA GLU A 8 23.50 10.40 -5.98
C GLU A 8 25.02 10.35 -6.25
N ASN A 9 25.69 11.51 -6.27
CA ASN A 9 27.12 11.62 -6.50
C ASN A 9 28.01 11.34 -5.27
N THR A 10 27.42 11.04 -4.11
CA THR A 10 28.15 10.82 -2.84
C THR A 10 28.01 9.42 -2.27
N LEU A 11 27.31 8.51 -2.98
CA LEU A 11 27.12 7.11 -2.58
C LEU A 11 28.44 6.40 -2.23
N ARG A 12 29.53 6.72 -2.94
CA ARG A 12 30.87 6.14 -2.73
C ARG A 12 31.82 7.03 -1.93
N SER A 13 31.39 8.21 -1.49
CA SER A 13 32.20 9.11 -0.66
C SER A 13 32.40 8.51 0.73
N SER A 14 33.30 9.10 1.53
CA SER A 14 33.53 8.65 2.90
C SER A 14 32.30 8.83 3.79
N GLN A 15 32.28 8.16 4.95
CA GLN A 15 31.19 8.27 5.93
C GLN A 15 31.00 9.72 6.41
N GLU A 16 32.09 10.47 6.57
CA GLU A 16 32.07 11.87 6.98
C GLU A 16 31.34 12.73 5.95
N VAL A 17 31.69 12.58 4.66
CA VAL A 17 31.04 13.32 3.56
C VAL A 17 29.55 13.01 3.46
N ARG A 18 29.17 11.74 3.65
CA ARG A 18 27.75 11.36 3.66
C ARG A 18 27.04 11.88 4.91
N GLY A 19 27.68 11.84 6.07
CA GLY A 19 27.12 12.27 7.34
C GLY A 19 26.80 13.77 7.40
N LEU A 20 27.54 14.60 6.65
CA LEU A 20 27.22 16.02 6.48
C LEU A 20 25.86 16.28 5.81
N GLN A 21 25.25 15.25 5.21
CA GLN A 21 23.96 15.34 4.55
C GLN A 21 22.80 15.00 5.48
N ALA A 22 23.06 14.62 6.74
CA ALA A 22 22.04 14.20 7.67
C ALA A 22 20.94 15.27 7.84
N GLU A 23 19.71 14.91 7.50
CA GLU A 23 18.54 15.77 7.61
C GLU A 23 17.61 15.26 8.73
N PRO A 24 16.79 16.13 9.34
CA PRO A 24 15.74 15.69 10.24
C PRO A 24 14.75 14.78 9.51
N SER A 25 14.16 13.83 10.24
CA SER A 25 13.11 12.98 9.67
C SER A 25 11.93 13.83 9.23
N PRO A 26 11.48 13.73 7.97
CA PRO A 26 10.19 14.28 7.59
C PRO A 26 9.07 13.48 8.28
N VAL A 27 7.88 14.08 8.33
CA VAL A 27 6.64 13.34 8.61
C VAL A 27 6.23 12.64 7.32
N HIS A 28 5.98 11.33 7.39
CA HIS A 28 5.59 10.54 6.22
C HIS A 28 4.06 10.42 6.14
N ASP A 29 3.50 10.56 4.94
CA ASP A 29 2.05 10.41 4.71
C ASP A 29 1.52 9.05 5.18
N GLU A 30 2.33 7.99 5.10
CA GLU A 30 1.98 6.66 5.63
C GLU A 30 1.66 6.71 7.12
N TYR A 31 2.45 7.46 7.90
CA TYR A 31 2.22 7.62 9.33
C TYR A 31 0.95 8.42 9.61
N GLU A 32 0.72 9.52 8.90
CA GLU A 32 -0.50 10.31 9.07
C GLU A 32 -1.75 9.51 8.72
N ALA A 33 -1.72 8.78 7.59
CA ALA A 33 -2.82 7.96 7.13
C ALA A 33 -3.15 6.85 8.12
N LEU A 34 -2.16 6.04 8.51
CA LEU A 34 -2.38 4.93 9.44
C LEU A 34 -2.78 5.42 10.83
N THR A 35 -2.23 6.53 11.31
CA THR A 35 -2.65 7.14 12.58
C THR A 35 -4.10 7.59 12.51
N SER A 36 -4.50 8.27 11.42
CA SER A 36 -5.87 8.74 11.23
C SER A 36 -6.86 7.58 11.13
N LEU A 37 -6.55 6.54 10.35
CA LEU A 37 -7.40 5.37 10.16
C LEU A 37 -7.52 4.54 11.45
N SER A 38 -6.42 4.38 12.19
CA SER A 38 -6.40 3.66 13.47
C SER A 38 -7.21 4.41 14.55
N LYS A 39 -7.07 5.74 14.65
CA LYS A 39 -7.88 6.56 15.58
C LYS A 39 -9.37 6.46 15.29
N SER A 40 -9.73 6.38 14.02
CA SER A 40 -11.11 6.21 13.58
C SER A 40 -11.60 4.75 13.62
N LYS A 41 -10.75 3.81 14.08
CA LYS A 41 -11.05 2.38 14.18
C LYS A 41 -11.53 1.75 12.86
N SER A 42 -10.93 2.16 11.74
CA SER A 42 -11.23 1.55 10.44
C SER A 42 -10.92 0.05 10.49
N THR A 43 -11.86 -0.78 10.08
CA THR A 43 -11.66 -2.24 9.97
C THR A 43 -11.02 -2.65 8.65
N ALA A 44 -10.85 -1.72 7.71
CA ALA A 44 -10.30 -1.99 6.38
C ALA A 44 -8.77 -1.98 6.34
N VAL A 45 -8.09 -1.56 7.41
CA VAL A 45 -6.62 -1.50 7.47
C VAL A 45 -6.09 -2.18 8.72
N PRO A 46 -4.89 -2.77 8.68
CA PRO A 46 -4.26 -3.29 9.88
C PRO A 46 -4.01 -2.18 10.91
N GLU A 47 -4.18 -2.50 12.19
CA GLU A 47 -3.97 -1.56 13.29
C GLU A 47 -2.52 -1.04 13.33
N LEU A 48 -2.34 0.25 13.57
CA LEU A 48 -1.00 0.81 13.77
C LEU A 48 -0.50 0.42 15.16
N LEU A 49 0.57 -0.38 15.23
CA LEU A 49 1.16 -0.85 16.49
C LEU A 49 2.20 0.13 17.04
N GLY A 50 2.90 0.84 16.16
CA GLY A 50 3.97 1.72 16.61
C GLY A 50 4.58 2.58 15.52
N TYR A 51 5.14 3.69 15.98
CA TYR A 51 5.91 4.63 15.20
C TYR A 51 7.19 4.97 15.98
N GLY A 52 8.34 4.89 15.31
CA GLY A 52 9.63 5.18 15.92
C GLY A 52 10.51 5.97 14.97
N GLN A 53 11.10 7.05 15.47
CA GLN A 53 12.11 7.82 14.76
C GLN A 53 13.45 7.65 15.44
N GLY A 54 14.50 7.57 14.64
CA GLY A 54 15.86 7.47 15.11
C GLY A 54 16.85 8.07 14.12
N LYS A 55 18.12 7.91 14.45
CA LYS A 55 19.25 8.26 13.59
C LYS A 55 19.98 6.99 13.17
N GLN A 56 20.49 7.01 11.95
CA GLN A 56 21.37 5.98 11.44
C GLN A 56 22.70 5.99 12.22
N GLY A 57 23.24 4.79 12.46
CA GLY A 57 24.55 4.64 13.08
C GLY A 57 25.71 5.05 12.16
N PRO A 58 26.95 4.93 12.65
CA PRO A 58 28.16 5.31 11.89
C PRO A 58 28.30 4.58 10.54
N GLU A 59 27.88 3.32 10.48
CA GLU A 59 27.92 2.51 9.26
C GLU A 59 26.64 2.65 8.39
N GLY A 60 25.79 3.62 8.71
CA GLY A 60 24.60 3.93 7.94
C GLY A 60 24.91 4.46 6.54
N TYR A 61 23.88 4.48 5.69
CA TYR A 61 23.99 5.13 4.39
C TYR A 61 24.37 6.60 4.56
N VAL A 62 23.65 7.29 5.44
CA VAL A 62 23.94 8.66 5.88
C VAL A 62 24.12 8.61 7.39
N PRO A 63 25.37 8.59 7.91
CA PRO A 63 25.61 8.63 9.35
C PRO A 63 24.88 9.83 9.99
N ASN A 64 24.22 9.60 11.12
CA ASN A 64 23.32 10.57 11.78
C ASN A 64 22.06 10.99 10.99
N GLY A 65 21.90 10.55 9.73
CA GLY A 65 20.70 10.76 8.94
C GLY A 65 19.50 10.02 9.53
N TYR A 66 18.29 10.40 9.12
CA TYR A 66 17.09 9.82 9.74
C TYR A 66 16.86 8.35 9.37
N ILE A 67 16.20 7.65 10.29
CA ILE A 67 15.58 6.33 10.07
C ILE A 67 14.24 6.28 10.82
N THR A 68 13.18 5.89 10.11
CA THR A 68 11.82 5.88 10.65
C THR A 68 11.17 4.51 10.46
N TYR A 69 10.62 3.98 11.54
CA TYR A 69 9.92 2.71 11.61
C TYR A 69 8.42 2.95 11.78
N ILE A 70 7.64 2.24 10.97
CA ILE A 70 6.19 2.18 11.07
C ILE A 70 5.85 0.70 11.14
N ALA A 71 5.18 0.29 12.21
CA ALA A 71 4.77 -1.09 12.44
C ALA A 71 3.26 -1.15 12.59
N TRP A 72 2.63 -2.12 11.92
CA TRP A 72 1.21 -2.37 11.96
C TRP A 72 0.95 -3.86 12.19
N ALA A 73 -0.25 -4.18 12.66
CA ALA A 73 -0.61 -5.50 13.15
C ALA A 73 -0.59 -6.54 12.04
N ARG A 74 0.01 -7.70 12.30
CA ARG A 74 -0.19 -8.84 11.41
C ARG A 74 -1.63 -9.31 11.56
N VAL A 75 -2.40 -9.19 10.47
CA VAL A 75 -3.78 -9.69 10.39
C VAL A 75 -3.81 -11.11 9.81
N PRO A 76 -4.89 -11.89 10.05
CA PRO A 76 -5.11 -13.17 9.39
C PRO A 76 -5.12 -13.03 7.86
N GLY A 77 -4.87 -14.15 7.18
CA GLY A 77 -4.83 -14.21 5.73
C GLY A 77 -3.44 -13.97 5.12
N ALA A 78 -3.42 -13.82 3.81
CA ALA A 78 -2.21 -13.63 3.02
C ALA A 78 -2.41 -12.58 1.92
N PRO A 79 -1.34 -11.91 1.47
CA PRO A 79 -1.41 -11.06 0.29
C PRO A 79 -1.96 -11.82 -0.91
N VAL A 80 -2.94 -11.26 -1.62
CA VAL A 80 -3.48 -11.86 -2.84
C VAL A 80 -2.35 -11.95 -3.87
N ASP A 81 -1.93 -13.18 -4.20
CA ASP A 81 -0.95 -13.40 -5.24
C ASP A 81 -1.59 -13.29 -6.62
N TYR A 82 -0.93 -12.57 -7.52
CA TYR A 82 -1.45 -12.32 -8.86
C TYR A 82 -1.55 -13.59 -9.71
N GLN A 83 -0.58 -14.51 -9.59
CA GLN A 83 -0.59 -15.77 -10.34
C GLN A 83 -1.72 -16.66 -9.81
N VAL A 84 -1.85 -16.77 -8.49
CA VAL A 84 -2.96 -17.51 -7.88
C VAL A 84 -4.29 -16.90 -8.29
N PHE A 85 -4.46 -15.58 -8.21
CA PHE A 85 -5.73 -14.93 -8.56
C PHE A 85 -6.13 -15.17 -10.02
N TRP A 86 -5.20 -15.04 -10.98
CA TRP A 86 -5.55 -15.05 -12.40
C TRP A 86 -5.32 -16.37 -13.13
N LYS A 87 -4.36 -17.21 -12.72
CA LYS A 87 -3.94 -18.41 -13.46
C LYS A 87 -4.39 -19.69 -12.78
N GLU A 88 -4.27 -19.77 -11.46
CA GLU A 88 -4.53 -21.01 -10.72
C GLU A 88 -5.92 -21.01 -10.07
N GLY A 89 -6.38 -19.84 -9.64
CA GLY A 89 -7.66 -19.61 -9.00
C GLY A 89 -8.83 -19.73 -9.97
N ASN A 90 -9.87 -20.43 -9.53
CA ASN A 90 -11.10 -20.53 -10.27
C ASN A 90 -11.91 -19.22 -10.21
N ARG A 91 -13.00 -19.16 -10.98
CA ARG A 91 -13.87 -17.98 -11.01
C ARG A 91 -14.47 -17.66 -9.63
N GLN A 92 -14.85 -18.69 -8.89
CA GLN A 92 -15.42 -18.55 -7.55
C GLN A 92 -14.46 -17.80 -6.60
N TYR A 93 -13.19 -18.20 -6.53
CA TYR A 93 -12.19 -17.53 -5.71
C TYR A 93 -12.04 -16.05 -6.07
N ARG A 94 -12.01 -15.72 -7.37
CA ARG A 94 -11.91 -14.33 -7.82
C ARG A 94 -13.12 -13.51 -7.40
N ASP A 95 -14.32 -14.09 -7.47
CA ASP A 95 -15.56 -13.43 -7.07
C ASP A 95 -15.64 -13.26 -5.55
N GLU A 96 -15.16 -14.23 -4.76
CA GLU A 96 -15.05 -14.12 -3.30
C GLU A 96 -14.10 -12.98 -2.89
N VAL A 97 -12.91 -12.91 -3.50
CA VAL A 97 -11.96 -11.82 -3.25
C VAL A 97 -12.54 -10.46 -3.64
N ARG A 98 -13.26 -10.37 -4.77
CA ARG A 98 -13.93 -9.12 -5.17
C ARG A 98 -15.05 -8.71 -4.21
N ALA A 99 -15.86 -9.67 -3.76
CA ALA A 99 -16.92 -9.40 -2.78
C ALA A 99 -16.32 -8.87 -1.47
N ALA A 100 -15.23 -9.48 -0.98
CA ALA A 100 -14.52 -9.01 0.19
C ALA A 100 -13.87 -7.63 -0.02
N PHE A 101 -13.31 -7.41 -1.22
CA PHE A 101 -12.74 -6.12 -1.61
C PHE A 101 -13.79 -5.01 -1.63
N ASP A 102 -15.00 -5.26 -2.12
CA ASP A 102 -16.07 -4.27 -2.15
C ASP A 102 -16.45 -3.78 -0.76
N VAL A 103 -16.58 -4.72 0.18
CA VAL A 103 -16.91 -4.41 1.57
C VAL A 103 -15.77 -3.60 2.20
N ALA A 104 -14.53 -4.06 2.08
CA ALA A 104 -13.38 -3.37 2.63
C ALA A 104 -13.20 -1.98 2.00
N TYR A 105 -13.36 -1.84 0.68
CA TYR A 105 -13.15 -0.57 -0.02
C TYR A 105 -14.21 0.47 0.37
N LYS A 106 -15.47 0.05 0.53
CA LYS A 106 -16.53 0.92 1.07
C LYS A 106 -16.22 1.39 2.49
N GLU A 107 -15.65 0.52 3.33
CA GLU A 107 -15.20 0.90 4.66
C GLU A 107 -14.05 1.91 4.60
N LEU A 108 -13.02 1.65 3.78
CA LEU A 108 -11.88 2.55 3.61
C LEU A 108 -12.33 3.95 3.11
N ASN A 109 -13.29 4.00 2.19
CA ASN A 109 -13.81 5.23 1.59
C ASN A 109 -14.58 6.13 2.56
N LYS A 110 -14.91 5.67 3.77
CA LYS A 110 -15.43 6.55 4.83
C LYS A 110 -14.38 7.53 5.34
N PHE A 111 -13.12 7.31 5.00
CA PHE A 111 -11.97 8.08 5.47
C PHE A 111 -11.30 8.80 4.29
N PRO A 112 -10.65 9.95 4.54
CA PRO A 112 -10.08 10.76 3.48
C PRO A 112 -8.74 10.21 2.97
N TRP A 113 -8.34 8.98 3.33
CA TRP A 113 -7.01 8.43 3.04
C TRP A 113 -7.09 7.22 2.13
N GLN A 114 -6.19 7.16 1.15
CA GLN A 114 -6.10 6.07 0.20
C GLN A 114 -4.65 5.61 0.02
N PRO A 115 -4.42 4.30 -0.20
CA PRO A 115 -3.10 3.78 -0.47
C PRO A 115 -2.65 4.12 -1.91
N GLY A 116 -1.44 4.62 -2.08
CA GLY A 116 -0.88 4.90 -3.41
C GLY A 116 -0.42 3.66 -4.16
N VAL A 117 -0.07 2.57 -3.46
CA VAL A 117 0.23 1.29 -4.11
C VAL A 117 -1.02 0.43 -4.19
N ARG A 118 -1.62 0.39 -5.37
CA ARG A 118 -2.85 -0.35 -5.65
C ARG A 118 -2.50 -1.58 -6.49
N SER A 119 -2.40 -2.73 -5.84
CA SER A 119 -2.09 -4.02 -6.48
C SER A 119 -2.67 -5.17 -5.65
N PRO A 120 -2.91 -6.36 -6.24
CA PRO A 120 -3.45 -7.49 -5.48
C PRO A 120 -2.59 -7.86 -4.26
N ARG A 121 -1.26 -7.75 -4.39
CA ARG A 121 -0.31 -8.02 -3.29
C ARG A 121 -0.41 -7.03 -2.11
N LYS A 122 -1.20 -5.97 -2.22
CA LYS A 122 -1.51 -5.05 -1.12
C LYS A 122 -2.90 -5.28 -0.52
N LEU A 123 -3.59 -6.33 -0.96
CA LEU A 123 -4.82 -6.83 -0.35
C LEU A 123 -4.44 -8.06 0.47
N ILE A 124 -4.58 -8.00 1.79
CA ILE A 124 -4.39 -9.17 2.65
C ILE A 124 -5.75 -9.82 2.79
N TYR A 125 -5.97 -10.93 2.09
CA TYR A 125 -7.22 -11.66 2.07
C TYR A 125 -7.17 -12.84 3.04
N ASP A 126 -8.15 -12.90 3.92
CA ASP A 126 -8.39 -14.05 4.78
C ASP A 126 -9.57 -14.88 4.23
N HIS A 127 -9.28 -16.09 3.78
CA HIS A 127 -10.28 -17.00 3.24
C HIS A 127 -11.27 -17.48 4.31
N VAL A 128 -10.87 -17.52 5.58
CA VAL A 128 -11.72 -18.02 6.66
C VAL A 128 -12.80 -17.01 7.01
N SER A 129 -12.41 -15.75 7.26
CA SER A 129 -13.37 -14.67 7.55
C SER A 129 -13.96 -14.01 6.30
N GLN A 130 -13.42 -14.29 5.11
CA GLN A 130 -13.74 -13.63 3.85
C GLN A 130 -13.58 -12.10 3.92
N THR A 131 -12.55 -11.63 4.62
CA THR A 131 -12.26 -10.20 4.79
C THR A 131 -10.97 -9.78 4.10
N ILE A 132 -10.86 -8.49 3.78
CA ILE A 132 -9.66 -7.88 3.22
C ILE A 132 -9.20 -6.73 4.11
N HIS A 133 -7.88 -6.67 4.32
CA HIS A 133 -7.21 -5.49 4.84
C HIS A 133 -6.30 -4.88 3.76
N PHE A 134 -6.33 -3.55 3.63
CA PHE A 134 -5.47 -2.81 2.72
C PHE A 134 -4.10 -2.54 3.36
N ALA A 135 -3.06 -2.85 2.61
CA ALA A 135 -1.71 -2.35 2.81
C ALA A 135 -1.35 -1.34 1.70
N GLY A 136 -0.09 -0.90 1.65
CA GLY A 136 0.38 -0.05 0.55
C GLY A 136 0.22 1.46 0.78
N PHE A 137 0.11 1.88 2.03
CA PHE A 137 0.03 3.28 2.46
C PHE A 137 1.37 4.01 2.42
N ARG A 138 2.47 3.38 1.98
CA ARG A 138 3.79 4.02 1.90
C ARG A 138 3.76 5.35 1.12
N PRO A 139 3.12 5.43 -0.06
CA PRO A 139 2.69 6.69 -0.67
C PRO A 139 1.19 6.91 -0.45
N ALA A 140 0.76 7.16 0.79
CA ALA A 140 -0.64 7.50 1.06
C ALA A 140 -0.96 8.89 0.51
N PHE A 141 -2.22 9.11 0.16
CA PHE A 141 -2.69 10.42 -0.28
C PHE A 141 -4.12 10.66 0.18
N LYS A 142 -4.49 11.94 0.26
CA LYS A 142 -5.86 12.34 0.61
C LYS A 142 -6.78 12.28 -0.60
N MET A 143 -7.92 11.62 -0.45
CA MET A 143 -8.98 11.58 -1.47
C MET A 143 -10.33 11.49 -0.76
N THR A 144 -11.20 12.46 -1.02
CA THR A 144 -12.48 12.61 -0.31
C THR A 144 -13.67 11.99 -1.04
N ASP A 145 -13.47 11.50 -2.28
CA ASP A 145 -14.51 10.79 -3.02
C ASP A 145 -13.87 9.87 -4.07
N SER A 146 -14.14 8.57 -3.96
CA SER A 146 -13.68 7.58 -4.94
C SER A 146 -14.68 6.43 -4.99
N PRO A 147 -15.81 6.61 -5.70
CA PRO A 147 -16.84 5.60 -5.71
C PRO A 147 -16.30 4.30 -6.31
N MET A 148 -16.81 3.19 -5.78
CA MET A 148 -16.57 1.87 -6.35
C MET A 148 -16.99 1.88 -7.82
N SER A 149 -16.06 1.56 -8.70
CA SER A 149 -16.30 1.56 -10.14
C SER A 149 -15.49 0.47 -10.82
N VAL A 150 -15.84 0.14 -12.06
CA VAL A 150 -15.06 -0.81 -12.88
C VAL A 150 -13.57 -0.41 -12.95
N PRO A 151 -13.20 0.86 -13.21
CA PRO A 151 -11.82 1.31 -13.10
C PRO A 151 -11.16 1.00 -11.75
N THR A 152 -11.90 1.04 -10.65
CA THR A 152 -11.36 0.70 -9.32
C THR A 152 -10.85 -0.73 -9.29
N TYR A 153 -11.62 -1.73 -9.74
CA TYR A 153 -11.14 -3.12 -9.77
C TYR A 153 -9.89 -3.26 -10.65
N ALA A 154 -9.86 -2.60 -11.79
CA ALA A 154 -8.73 -2.73 -12.71
C ALA A 154 -7.46 -2.06 -12.17
N LEU A 155 -7.59 -0.91 -11.51
CA LEU A 155 -6.52 -0.22 -10.80
C LEU A 155 -5.91 -1.07 -9.69
N TRP A 156 -6.72 -1.91 -9.06
CA TRP A 156 -6.29 -2.88 -8.06
C TRP A 156 -5.87 -4.24 -8.65
N GLY A 157 -5.88 -4.40 -9.97
CA GLY A 157 -5.51 -5.65 -10.65
C GLY A 157 -6.52 -6.79 -10.49
N LEU A 158 -7.74 -6.47 -10.05
CA LEU A 158 -8.86 -7.39 -9.84
C LEU A 158 -9.79 -7.49 -11.07
N LEU A 159 -9.55 -6.69 -12.10
CA LEU A 159 -10.22 -6.78 -13.40
C LEU A 159 -9.19 -6.66 -14.52
N LYS A 160 -9.29 -7.52 -15.52
CA LYS A 160 -8.59 -7.36 -16.79
C LYS A 160 -9.57 -6.83 -17.83
N PHE A 161 -9.14 -5.82 -18.57
CA PHE A 161 -9.86 -5.33 -19.75
C PHE A 161 -8.88 -5.25 -20.92
N ALA A 162 -9.37 -5.48 -22.13
CA ALA A 162 -8.60 -5.15 -23.32
C ALA A 162 -8.77 -3.66 -23.64
N VAL A 163 -7.71 -3.06 -24.18
CA VAL A 163 -7.77 -1.74 -24.79
C VAL A 163 -7.83 -1.95 -26.30
N THR A 164 -8.82 -1.37 -26.96
CA THR A 164 -8.90 -1.39 -28.42
C THR A 164 -7.73 -0.62 -29.03
N ARG A 165 -7.44 -0.84 -30.32
CA ARG A 165 -6.32 -0.18 -31.01
C ARG A 165 -6.37 1.35 -30.99
N ASP A 166 -7.54 1.95 -30.80
CA ASP A 166 -7.77 3.40 -30.68
C ASP A 166 -7.69 3.91 -29.23
N GLY A 167 -7.24 3.09 -28.27
CA GLY A 167 -7.02 3.48 -26.88
C GLY A 167 -8.28 3.47 -26.00
N ARG A 168 -9.42 2.98 -26.51
CA ARG A 168 -10.66 2.87 -25.73
C ARG A 168 -10.69 1.56 -24.94
N VAL A 169 -11.37 1.57 -23.79
CA VAL A 169 -11.61 0.33 -23.03
C VAL A 169 -12.62 -0.53 -23.79
N ASP A 170 -12.20 -1.71 -24.22
CA ASP A 170 -13.11 -2.72 -24.76
C ASP A 170 -13.92 -3.30 -23.60
N ARG A 171 -15.18 -2.89 -23.50
CA ARG A 171 -16.10 -3.36 -22.46
C ARG A 171 -16.60 -4.80 -22.67
N THR A 172 -16.37 -5.37 -23.85
CA THR A 172 -16.77 -6.74 -24.18
C THR A 172 -15.68 -7.76 -23.86
N ALA A 173 -14.43 -7.32 -23.71
CA ALA A 173 -13.27 -8.15 -23.38
C ALA A 173 -12.94 -8.17 -21.87
N TRP A 174 -13.92 -7.89 -21.01
CA TRP A 174 -13.72 -7.91 -19.56
C TRP A 174 -13.59 -9.35 -19.06
N ALA A 175 -12.44 -9.65 -18.46
CA ALA A 175 -12.25 -10.90 -17.72
C ALA A 175 -12.45 -10.63 -16.24
N TRP A 176 -13.65 -10.97 -15.76
CA TRP A 176 -13.97 -11.17 -14.35
C TRP A 176 -13.50 -12.57 -13.93
#